data_AF-A0A0A1HA84-F1
#
_entry.id   AF-A0A0A1HA84-F1
#
_cell.length_a   1.000
_cell.length_b   1.000
_cell.length_c   1.000
_cell.angle_alpha   90.00
_cell.angle_beta   90.00
_cell.angle_gamma   90.00
#
_symmetry.space_group_name_H-M   'P 1'
#
loop_
_entity.id
_entity.type
_entity.pdbx_description
1 polymer ?
#
loop_
_entity_poly.entity_id
_entity_poly.type
_entity_poly.pdbx_seq_one_letter_code
_entity_poly.pdbx_strand_id
1 'polypeptide(L)'
;GHDIEASWLIDRGVDVVDDPAYKEKMTPITKDLADNVYKVAFDGHSLANECERGKVDEKRVWWVQAETVVGFINAYQHARDREEYLDAAMAEWEFIRDKQIDHRPGSEWFSEVSPDGEPNPSKEIVEPWKCPYHNG
;
A
#
# COMPACT_ATOMS: atom_id res chain seq x y z
N GLY A 1 1.63 5.15 -2.77
CA GLY A 1 1.37 5.20 -1.32
C GLY A 1 0.06 5.89 -0.98
N HIS A 2 0.06 7.23 -0.95
CA HIS A 2 -1.10 7.99 -0.46
C HIS A 2 -2.42 7.71 -1.20
N ASP A 3 -2.42 7.43 -2.51
CA ASP A 3 -3.65 7.13 -3.25
C ASP A 3 -4.36 5.87 -2.71
N ILE A 4 -3.59 4.80 -2.45
CA ILE A 4 -4.16 3.54 -1.95
C ILE A 4 -4.49 3.63 -0.46
N GLU A 5 -3.71 4.36 0.33
CA GLU A 5 -4.01 4.68 1.73
C GLU A 5 -5.31 5.49 1.85
N ALA A 6 -5.43 6.55 1.05
CA ALA A 6 -6.62 7.40 1.04
C ALA A 6 -7.87 6.62 0.64
N SER A 7 -7.75 5.65 -0.28
CA SER A 7 -8.90 4.83 -0.70
C SER A 7 -9.59 4.15 0.49
N TRP A 8 -8.83 3.50 1.38
CA TRP A 8 -9.41 2.76 2.50
C TRP A 8 -9.68 3.65 3.72
N LEU A 9 -8.89 4.69 3.96
CA LEU A 9 -9.16 5.65 5.05
C LEU A 9 -10.45 6.44 4.80
N ILE A 10 -10.71 6.82 3.55
CA ILE A 10 -11.96 7.51 3.18
C ILE A 10 -13.14 6.56 3.33
N ASP A 11 -13.05 5.32 2.85
CA ASP A 11 -14.10 4.31 3.04
C ASP A 11 -14.38 4.10 4.54
N ARG A 12 -13.34 3.98 5.36
CA ARG A 12 -13.49 3.89 6.82
C ARG A 12 -14.16 5.13 7.39
N GLY A 13 -13.79 6.33 6.93
CA GLY A 13 -14.39 7.58 7.38
C GLY A 13 -15.88 7.64 7.05
N VAL A 14 -16.26 7.21 5.86
CA VAL A 14 -17.66 7.10 5.42
C VAL A 14 -18.44 6.14 6.32
N ASP A 15 -17.88 4.96 6.59
CA ASP A 15 -18.52 3.96 7.47
C ASP A 15 -18.70 4.47 8.91
N VAL A 16 -17.74 5.26 9.42
CA VAL A 16 -17.83 5.84 10.77
C VAL A 16 -18.86 6.96 10.85
N VAL A 17 -18.98 7.79 9.81
CA VAL A 17 -19.99 8.86 9.74
C VAL A 17 -21.40 8.28 9.53
N ASP A 18 -21.52 7.16 8.82
CA ASP A 18 -22.77 6.42 8.57
C ASP A 18 -23.87 7.28 7.93
N ASP A 19 -23.47 8.17 7.00
CA ASP A 19 -24.39 9.00 6.22
C ASP A 19 -24.45 8.48 4.76
N PRO A 20 -25.63 8.03 4.28
CA PRO A 20 -25.82 7.52 2.92
C PRO A 20 -25.37 8.49 1.82
N ALA A 21 -25.48 9.80 2.03
CA ALA A 21 -25.08 10.80 1.04
C ALA A 21 -23.56 10.80 0.80
N TYR A 22 -22.77 10.58 1.86
CA TYR A 22 -21.32 10.45 1.73
C TYR A 22 -20.92 9.11 1.13
N LYS A 23 -21.64 8.03 1.45
CA LYS A 23 -21.42 6.73 0.82
C LYS A 23 -21.62 6.79 -0.69
N GLU A 24 -22.75 7.33 -1.14
CA GLU A 24 -23.04 7.50 -2.57
C GLU A 24 -21.98 8.36 -3.27
N LYS A 25 -21.51 9.41 -2.60
CA LYS A 25 -20.54 10.34 -3.17
C LYS A 25 -19.12 9.77 -3.23
N MET A 26 -18.66 9.09 -2.18
CA MET A 26 -17.25 8.73 -2.02
C MET A 26 -16.91 7.35 -2.59
N THR A 27 -17.84 6.39 -2.56
CA THR A 27 -17.58 5.02 -3.05
C THR A 27 -17.07 4.97 -4.50
N PRO A 28 -17.60 5.74 -5.47
CA PRO A 28 -17.03 5.75 -6.81
C PRO A 28 -15.58 6.25 -6.84
N ILE A 29 -15.24 7.24 -6.02
CA ILE A 29 -13.91 7.84 -5.96
C ILE A 29 -12.89 6.85 -5.36
N THR A 30 -13.22 6.22 -4.24
CA THR A 30 -12.31 5.27 -3.57
C THR A 30 -12.10 4.01 -4.42
N LYS A 31 -13.15 3.55 -5.12
CA LYS A 31 -13.03 2.48 -6.11
C LYS A 31 -12.10 2.85 -7.27
N ASP A 32 -12.27 4.03 -7.86
CA ASP A 32 -11.43 4.49 -8.96
C ASP A 32 -9.97 4.67 -8.52
N LEU A 33 -9.72 5.15 -7.30
CA LEU A 33 -8.37 5.23 -6.73
C LEU A 33 -7.71 3.85 -6.64
N ALA A 34 -8.36 2.89 -5.98
CA ALA A 34 -7.82 1.54 -5.81
C ALA A 34 -7.60 0.82 -7.16
N ASP A 35 -8.56 0.95 -8.08
CA ASP A 35 -8.48 0.35 -9.42
C ASP A 35 -7.35 0.96 -10.26
N ASN A 36 -7.15 2.28 -10.19
CA ASN A 36 -6.06 2.93 -10.90
C ASN A 36 -4.69 2.58 -10.30
N VAL A 37 -4.57 2.47 -8.97
CA VAL A 37 -3.35 1.98 -8.33
C VAL A 37 -3.02 0.57 -8.80
N TYR A 38 -4.00 -0.34 -8.80
CA TYR A 38 -3.84 -1.71 -9.30
C TYR A 38 -3.36 -1.75 -10.75
N LYS A 39 -3.94 -0.91 -11.63
CA LYS A 39 -3.64 -0.92 -13.07
C LYS A 39 -2.29 -0.28 -13.43
N VAL A 40 -1.86 0.72 -12.68
CA VAL A 40 -0.76 1.61 -13.09
C VAL A 40 0.49 1.45 -12.23
N ALA A 41 0.33 1.24 -10.92
CA ALA A 41 1.45 1.29 -9.97
C ALA A 41 1.84 -0.08 -9.40
N PHE A 42 0.92 -1.05 -9.41
CA PHE A 42 1.20 -2.42 -8.97
C PHE A 42 1.84 -3.22 -10.09
N ASP A 43 3.02 -3.79 -9.82
CA ASP A 43 3.81 -4.54 -10.81
C ASP A 43 3.48 -6.05 -10.82
N GLY A 44 2.53 -6.48 -9.99
CA GLY A 44 2.19 -7.88 -9.76
C GLY A 44 2.73 -8.45 -8.45
N HIS A 45 3.70 -7.78 -7.83
CA HIS A 45 4.35 -8.23 -6.59
C HIS A 45 4.52 -7.13 -5.54
N SER A 46 4.69 -5.87 -5.95
CA SER A 46 4.98 -4.74 -5.08
C SER A 46 4.44 -3.42 -5.67
N LEU A 47 4.47 -2.35 -4.87
CA LEU A 47 4.07 -1.01 -5.34
C LEU A 47 5.26 -0.05 -5.44
N ALA A 48 5.41 0.60 -6.60
CA ALA A 48 6.34 1.72 -6.77
C ALA A 48 5.96 2.92 -5.88
N ASN A 49 6.95 3.76 -5.54
CA ASN A 49 6.77 4.87 -4.61
C ASN A 49 5.85 5.97 -5.17
N GLU A 50 6.25 6.57 -6.30
CA GLU A 50 5.55 7.70 -6.91
C GLU A 50 5.90 7.89 -8.39
N CYS A 51 5.20 8.82 -9.05
CA CYS A 51 5.53 9.29 -10.39
C CYS A 51 5.47 10.81 -10.44
N GLU A 52 6.60 11.45 -10.74
CA GLU A 52 6.66 12.90 -10.94
C GLU A 52 6.88 13.19 -12.44
N ARG A 53 5.88 13.82 -13.07
CA ARG A 53 5.94 14.25 -14.49
C ARG A 53 6.33 13.12 -15.46
N GLY A 54 5.82 11.92 -15.21
CA GLY A 54 6.08 10.73 -16.03
C GLY A 54 7.37 9.98 -15.68
N LYS A 55 8.14 10.45 -14.69
CA LYS A 55 9.28 9.72 -14.16
C LYS A 55 8.87 8.96 -12.91
N VAL A 56 8.89 7.63 -13.00
CA VAL A 56 8.56 6.74 -11.87
C VAL A 56 9.77 6.64 -10.93
N ASP A 57 9.51 6.80 -9.63
CA ASP A 57 10.42 6.39 -8.56
C ASP A 57 10.08 4.95 -8.17
N GLU A 58 10.90 4.02 -8.65
CA GLU A 58 10.70 2.59 -8.45
C GLU A 58 11.16 2.11 -7.07
N LYS A 59 11.43 2.97 -6.09
CA LYS A 59 11.73 2.48 -4.74
C LYS A 59 10.51 1.78 -4.12
N ARG A 60 10.76 0.74 -3.34
CA ARG A 60 9.75 0.08 -2.51
C ARG A 60 9.92 0.58 -1.09
N VAL A 61 9.08 1.55 -0.73
CA VAL A 61 9.12 2.24 0.57
C VAL A 61 8.18 1.52 1.53
N TRP A 62 8.65 1.21 2.74
CA TRP A 62 7.97 0.29 3.68
C TRP A 62 6.49 0.62 3.89
N TRP A 63 6.16 1.90 4.12
CA TRP A 63 4.79 2.32 4.42
C TRP A 63 3.90 2.23 3.19
N VAL A 64 4.45 2.50 2.00
CA VAL A 64 3.73 2.33 0.74
C VAL A 64 3.30 0.88 0.56
N GLN A 65 4.19 -0.08 0.88
CA GLN A 65 3.87 -1.50 0.76
C GLN A 65 2.79 -1.89 1.77
N ALA A 66 2.91 -1.45 3.02
CA ALA A 66 1.93 -1.74 4.07
C ALA A 66 0.53 -1.23 3.72
N GLU A 67 0.42 0.02 3.27
CA GLU A 67 -0.86 0.62 2.86
C GLU A 67 -1.48 -0.07 1.64
N THR A 68 -0.64 -0.65 0.78
CA THR A 68 -1.09 -1.38 -0.41
C THR A 68 -1.82 -2.68 -0.04
N VAL A 69 -1.30 -3.43 0.95
CA VAL A 69 -1.99 -4.62 1.48
C VAL A 69 -3.37 -4.24 2.00
N VAL A 70 -3.46 -3.20 2.84
CA VAL A 70 -4.73 -2.78 3.44
C VAL A 70 -5.72 -2.28 2.38
N GLY A 71 -5.26 -1.43 1.46
CA GLY A 71 -6.13 -0.87 0.42
C GLY A 71 -6.67 -1.92 -0.55
N PHE A 72 -5.87 -2.92 -0.95
CA PHE A 72 -6.36 -4.01 -1.79
C PHE A 72 -7.31 -4.96 -1.06
N ILE A 73 -7.07 -5.27 0.22
CA ILE A 73 -8.05 -6.02 1.03
C ILE A 73 -9.38 -5.23 1.15
N ASN A 74 -9.31 -3.92 1.39
CA ASN A 74 -10.48 -3.06 1.45
C ASN A 74 -11.23 -3.03 0.10
N ALA A 75 -10.51 -2.90 -1.01
CA ALA A 75 -11.10 -2.95 -2.35
C ALA A 75 -11.82 -4.27 -2.62
N TYR A 76 -11.20 -5.40 -2.25
CA TYR A 76 -11.84 -6.72 -2.35
C TYR A 76 -13.10 -6.82 -1.48
N GLN A 77 -13.08 -6.31 -0.24
CA GLN A 77 -14.26 -6.31 0.63
C GLN A 77 -15.45 -5.56 0.02
N HIS A 78 -15.19 -4.49 -0.74
CA HIS A 78 -16.20 -3.68 -1.43
C HIS A 78 -16.58 -4.19 -2.84
N ALA A 79 -15.84 -5.16 -3.38
CA ALA A 79 -16.06 -5.78 -4.69
C ALA A 79 -15.63 -7.26 -4.67
N ARG A 80 -16.43 -8.11 -4.01
CA ARG A 80 -16.09 -9.52 -3.73
C ARG A 80 -15.94 -10.40 -4.96
N ASP A 81 -16.41 -9.93 -6.11
CA ASP A 81 -16.27 -10.54 -7.43
C ASP A 81 -14.94 -10.21 -8.13
N ARG A 82 -14.17 -9.26 -7.59
CA ARG A 82 -12.86 -8.84 -8.08
C ARG A 82 -11.74 -9.51 -7.28
N GLU A 83 -11.56 -10.82 -7.51
CA GLU A 83 -10.57 -11.64 -6.80
C GLU A 83 -9.13 -11.14 -6.99
N GLU A 84 -8.85 -10.41 -8.07
CA GLU A 84 -7.51 -9.90 -8.37
C GLU A 84 -6.99 -8.93 -7.30
N TYR A 85 -7.86 -8.24 -6.55
CA TYR A 85 -7.43 -7.40 -5.43
C TYR A 85 -6.96 -8.23 -4.25
N LEU A 86 -7.61 -9.36 -3.98
CA LEU A 86 -7.16 -10.26 -2.92
C LEU A 86 -5.82 -10.90 -3.29
N ASP A 87 -5.67 -11.31 -4.56
CA ASP A 87 -4.41 -11.85 -5.08
C ASP A 87 -3.28 -10.81 -5.00
N ALA A 88 -3.56 -9.55 -5.34
CA ALA A 88 -2.60 -8.46 -5.24
C ALA A 88 -2.17 -8.21 -3.79
N ALA A 89 -3.10 -8.19 -2.83
CA ALA A 89 -2.79 -8.05 -1.41
C ALA A 89 -1.91 -9.22 -0.90
N MET A 90 -2.17 -10.44 -1.37
CA MET A 90 -1.36 -11.61 -1.04
C MET A 90 0.05 -11.50 -1.61
N ALA A 91 0.19 -11.12 -2.88
CA ALA A 91 1.48 -10.95 -3.53
C ALA A 91 2.30 -9.81 -2.89
N GLU A 92 1.66 -8.69 -2.56
CA GLU A 92 2.28 -7.57 -1.83
C GLU A 92 2.78 -8.01 -0.45
N TRP A 93 1.98 -8.79 0.29
CA TRP A 93 2.42 -9.34 1.57
C TRP A 93 3.58 -10.33 1.42
N GLU A 94 3.59 -11.16 0.38
CA GLU A 94 4.72 -12.05 0.08
C GLU A 94 5.99 -11.25 -0.19
N PHE A 95 5.91 -10.16 -0.98
CA PHE A 95 7.04 -9.26 -1.21
C PHE A 95 7.53 -8.64 0.10
N ILE A 96 6.63 -8.11 0.93
CA ILE A 96 6.99 -7.56 2.24
C ILE A 96 7.74 -8.59 3.06
N ARG A 97 7.16 -9.79 3.22
CA ARG A 97 7.71 -10.88 4.04
C ARG A 97 9.11 -11.27 3.59
N ASP A 98 9.33 -11.38 2.28
CA ASP A 98 10.55 -11.95 1.72
C ASP A 98 11.63 -10.89 1.45
N LYS A 99 11.24 -9.63 1.23
CA LYS A 99 12.14 -8.56 0.74
C LYS A 99 12.21 -7.35 1.67
N GLN A 100 11.10 -6.95 2.29
CA GLN A 100 11.06 -5.74 3.12
C GLN A 100 11.43 -6.01 4.59
N ILE A 101 11.06 -7.18 5.13
CA ILE A 101 11.40 -7.56 6.51
C ILE A 101 12.89 -7.82 6.65
N ASP A 102 13.57 -7.13 7.57
CA ASP A 102 14.95 -7.43 7.90
C ASP A 102 15.03 -8.58 8.91
N HIS A 103 15.61 -9.70 8.48
CA HIS A 103 15.75 -10.89 9.32
C HIS A 103 16.95 -10.83 10.28
N ARG A 104 17.71 -9.74 10.31
CA ARG A 104 18.81 -9.58 11.28
C ARG A 104 18.25 -9.49 12.71
N PRO A 105 18.92 -10.11 13.71
CA PRO A 105 18.47 -10.06 15.10
C PRO A 105 18.31 -8.62 15.62
N GLY A 106 17.16 -8.33 16.22
CA GLY A 106 16.85 -7.01 16.78
C GLY A 106 16.48 -5.95 15.74
N SER A 107 16.26 -6.34 14.48
CA SER A 107 15.80 -5.45 13.42
C SER A 107 14.27 -5.43 13.28
N GLU A 108 13.82 -4.70 12.27
CA GLU A 108 12.43 -4.46 11.87
C GLU A 108 12.44 -4.33 10.32
N TRP A 109 11.38 -3.90 9.64
CA TRP A 109 11.38 -3.71 8.20
C TRP A 109 12.46 -2.70 7.76
N PHE A 110 13.10 -2.96 6.63
CA PHE A 110 13.89 -1.95 5.94
C PHE A 110 13.01 -0.76 5.59
N SER A 111 13.57 0.45 5.63
CA SER A 111 12.84 1.64 5.22
C SER A 111 12.57 1.63 3.70
N GLU A 112 13.56 1.23 2.92
CA GLU A 112 13.51 1.27 1.46
C GLU A 112 14.28 0.08 0.92
N VAL A 113 13.69 -0.59 -0.06
CA VAL A 113 14.36 -1.61 -0.87
C VAL A 113 14.21 -1.28 -2.36
N SER A 114 15.12 -1.82 -3.18
CA SER A 114 15.02 -1.79 -4.63
C SER A 114 13.87 -2.68 -5.12
N PRO A 115 13.49 -2.61 -6.42
CA PRO A 115 12.62 -3.59 -7.07
C PRO A 115 12.88 -5.04 -6.73
N ASP A 116 14.15 -5.41 -6.70
CA ASP A 116 14.58 -6.80 -6.51
C ASP A 116 14.69 -7.18 -5.02
N GLY A 117 14.44 -6.22 -4.13
CA GLY A 117 14.48 -6.36 -2.68
C GLY A 117 15.86 -6.08 -2.05
N GLU A 118 16.74 -5.37 -2.75
CA GLU A 118 18.03 -4.97 -2.17
C GLU A 118 17.83 -3.76 -1.23
N PRO A 119 18.17 -3.86 0.06
CA PRO A 119 17.93 -2.80 1.02
C PRO A 119 18.84 -1.59 0.78
N ASN A 120 18.30 -0.39 0.95
CA ASN A 120 19.09 0.83 0.89
C ASN A 120 19.89 1.00 2.20
N PRO A 121 21.23 0.83 2.20
CA PRO A 121 22.04 0.85 3.43
C PRO A 121 22.16 2.25 4.05
N SER A 122 21.75 3.30 3.33
CA SER A 122 21.77 4.68 3.81
C SER A 122 20.53 5.06 4.62
N LYS A 123 19.53 4.17 4.72
CA LYS A 123 18.29 4.39 5.44
C LYS A 123 18.28 3.69 6.79
N GLU A 124 17.86 4.41 7.82
CA GLU A 124 17.73 3.92 9.17
C GLU A 124 16.50 3.01 9.36
N ILE A 125 16.60 2.05 10.29
CA ILE A 125 15.47 1.20 10.70
C ILE A 125 14.48 1.99 11.58
N VAL A 126 14.95 3.00 12.30
CA VAL A 126 14.13 3.90 13.12
C VAL A 126 14.64 5.31 12.93
N GLU A 127 13.75 6.21 12.55
CA GLU A 127 14.00 7.64 12.40
C GLU A 127 12.66 8.39 12.59
N PRO A 128 12.65 9.74 12.74
CA PRO A 128 11.42 10.49 13.05
C PRO A 128 10.22 10.24 12.14
N TRP A 129 10.43 9.79 10.90
CA TRP A 129 9.40 9.45 9.93
C TRP A 129 9.20 7.94 9.73
N LYS A 130 10.01 7.09 10.40
CA LYS A 130 9.85 5.63 10.45
C LYS A 130 9.36 5.15 11.80
N CYS A 131 8.10 4.74 11.82
CA CYS A 131 7.35 4.43 13.03
C CYS A 131 6.61 3.08 12.90
N PRO A 132 6.17 2.49 14.02
CA PRO A 132 5.40 1.24 14.04
C PRO A 132 3.91 1.44 13.69
N TYR A 133 3.54 2.55 13.03
CA TYR A 133 2.15 2.89 12.74
C TYR A 133 1.64 2.18 11.48
N HIS A 134 2.35 2.32 10.36
CA HIS A 134 1.88 1.81 9.07
C HIS A 134 1.94 0.27 9.00
N ASN A 135 2.92 -0.34 9.66
CA ASN A 135 3.17 -1.78 9.63
C ASN A 135 2.69 -2.55 10.87
N GLY A 136 2.09 -1.86 11.84
CA GLY A 136 1.60 -2.46 13.10
C GLY A 136 0.20 -3.01 12.98
#